data_AF-A0A9W8NYB4-F1
#
_entry.id   AF-A0A9W8NYB4-F1
#
_cell.length_a   1.000
_cell.length_b   1.000
_cell.length_c   1.000
_cell.angle_alpha   90.00
_cell.angle_beta   90.00
_cell.angle_gamma   90.00
#
_symmetry.space_group_name_H-M   'P 1'
#
loop_
_entity.id
_entity.type
_entity.pdbx_description
1 polymer ?
#
loop_
_entity_poly.entity_id
_entity_poly.type
_entity_poly.pdbx_seq_one_letter_code
_entity_poly.pdbx_strand_id
1 'polypeptide(L)'
;VILSYILQNSIQTISIVIIGRLGPHELSVAAFSLMLAFVTGDDPSWCVALGGTTALDTLGSQAFTGSTRPTDLSVHLQRCILLLWILLIPVCVLWTFMRPILLALGQQDDLARDVQKFLRLLIIGAPGYIGFESMKKYLQCQGKASIMRASTMVLLVVFPINVGLNIGFVYYSSLRLFGGPIALSITYWLAFALLGIITSFSPTHRRNGTWGGIQFRAVLQWKGCATFFRLAIPGILMVGTEWAAFEIVALAAGRLGSLPLAAQSVIMTLDQILNTLPFGIGVAASTRVGNLIGLRSAIGAKHAAHAAAFLSVVVGAVVMLTLISTKDIIGRLMSDDVAVIQLVSGVMPFVASFQIADGLAGSCGGSLRGQGRQHLGAIFNFVAYYVLALPLGIFLAFRLDYGLKGLWIGQVVGLTLVGVGEYATIWFGTDWVYEVEKGVQRNSEEAKRLVQIRNLRNIEGD
;
A
#
# COMPACT_ATOMS: atom_id res chain seq x y z
N VAL A 1 2.32 4.73 12.72
CA VAL A 1 2.17 4.44 11.29
C VAL A 1 2.90 3.16 10.95
N ILE A 2 4.23 3.12 11.06
CA ILE A 2 5.05 1.91 10.84
C ILE A 2 4.50 0.69 11.60
N LEU A 3 4.36 0.80 12.93
CA LEU A 3 3.81 -0.29 13.76
C LEU A 3 2.44 -0.79 13.29
N SER A 4 1.58 0.12 12.82
CA SER A 4 0.26 -0.24 12.28
C SER A 4 0.39 -1.08 11.01
N TYR A 5 1.30 -0.72 10.10
CA TYR A 5 1.55 -1.50 8.88
C TYR A 5 2.22 -2.85 9.17
N ILE A 6 3.15 -2.91 10.14
CA ILE A 6 3.74 -4.17 10.60
C ILE A 6 2.65 -5.12 11.09
N LEU A 7 1.81 -4.68 12.04
CA LEU A 7 0.73 -5.50 12.59
C LEU A 7 -0.28 -5.94 11.51
N GLN A 8 -0.55 -5.06 10.56
CA GLN A 8 -1.43 -5.37 9.44
C GLN A 8 -0.85 -6.43 8.51
N ASN A 9 0.45 -6.35 8.18
CA ASN A 9 1.12 -7.37 7.38
C ASN A 9 1.15 -8.71 8.14
N SER A 10 1.37 -8.68 9.45
CA SER A 10 1.38 -9.88 10.30
C SER A 10 0.08 -10.69 10.22
N ILE A 11 -1.08 -10.05 10.04
CA ILE A 11 -2.37 -10.73 9.86
C ILE A 11 -2.36 -11.65 8.62
N GLN A 12 -1.76 -11.20 7.52
CA GLN A 12 -1.69 -12.00 6.30
C GLN A 12 -0.60 -13.07 6.41
N THR A 13 0.57 -12.70 6.96
CA THR A 13 1.69 -13.62 7.17
C THR A 13 1.28 -14.81 8.04
N ILE A 14 0.55 -14.58 9.15
CA ILE A 14 0.17 -15.67 10.05
C ILE A 14 -0.82 -16.63 9.40
N SER A 15 -1.73 -16.14 8.55
CA SER A 15 -2.61 -17.00 7.75
C SER A 15 -1.81 -17.90 6.81
N ILE A 16 -0.79 -17.40 6.13
CA ILE A 16 0.09 -18.22 5.28
C ILE A 16 0.81 -19.27 6.12
N VAL A 17 1.39 -18.88 7.26
CA VAL A 17 2.15 -19.80 8.14
C VAL A 17 1.26 -20.92 8.67
N ILE A 18 0.04 -20.60 9.11
CA ILE A 18 -0.90 -21.59 9.64
C ILE A 18 -1.37 -22.56 8.54
N ILE A 19 -1.75 -22.04 7.38
CA ILE A 19 -2.19 -22.89 6.25
C ILE A 19 -1.03 -23.75 5.74
N GLY A 20 0.18 -23.20 5.68
CA GLY A 20 1.35 -23.89 5.16
C GLY A 20 1.77 -25.12 5.97
N ARG A 21 1.37 -25.19 7.24
CA ARG A 21 1.58 -26.37 8.08
C ARG A 21 0.65 -27.54 7.73
N LEU A 22 -0.37 -27.35 6.88
CA LEU A 22 -1.19 -28.47 6.38
C LEU A 22 -0.44 -29.31 5.35
N GLY A 23 0.39 -28.69 4.52
CA GLY A 23 1.14 -29.36 3.48
C GLY A 23 1.72 -28.41 2.43
N PRO A 24 2.62 -28.92 1.56
CA PRO A 24 3.27 -28.11 0.53
C PRO A 24 2.30 -27.53 -0.53
N HIS A 25 1.24 -28.28 -0.87
CA HIS A 25 0.22 -27.83 -1.83
C HIS A 25 -0.59 -26.67 -1.25
N GLU A 26 -1.05 -26.79 -0.02
CA GLU A 26 -1.84 -25.78 0.69
C GLU A 26 -1.04 -24.49 0.90
N LEU A 27 0.24 -24.61 1.24
CA LEU A 27 1.16 -23.47 1.32
C LEU A 27 1.23 -22.75 -0.02
N SER A 28 1.43 -23.50 -1.11
CA SER A 28 1.54 -22.96 -2.47
C SER A 28 0.26 -22.25 -2.89
N VAL A 29 -0.91 -22.85 -2.62
CA VAL A 29 -2.21 -22.21 -2.88
C VAL A 29 -2.36 -20.90 -2.11
N ALA A 30 -2.08 -20.89 -0.80
CA ALA A 30 -2.27 -19.71 0.03
C ALA A 30 -1.29 -18.58 -0.32
N ALA A 31 0.00 -18.91 -0.47
CA ALA A 31 1.03 -17.95 -0.84
C ALA A 31 0.76 -17.37 -2.24
N PHE A 32 0.46 -18.23 -3.23
CA PHE A 32 0.17 -17.78 -4.58
C PHE A 32 -1.13 -16.97 -4.64
N SER A 33 -2.20 -17.39 -3.96
CA SER A 33 -3.46 -16.61 -3.94
C SER A 33 -3.28 -15.23 -3.31
N LEU A 34 -2.53 -15.12 -2.21
CA LEU A 34 -2.27 -13.83 -1.58
C LEU A 34 -1.32 -12.99 -2.43
N MET A 35 -0.32 -13.59 -3.09
CA MET A 35 0.53 -12.92 -4.08
C MET A 35 -0.29 -12.38 -5.25
N LEU A 36 -1.22 -13.17 -5.81
CA LEU A 36 -2.14 -12.70 -6.87
C LEU A 36 -3.02 -11.56 -6.35
N ALA A 37 -3.46 -11.64 -5.10
CA ALA A 37 -4.24 -10.57 -4.47
C ALA A 37 -3.41 -9.29 -4.23
N PHE A 38 -2.11 -9.43 -4.04
CA PHE A 38 -1.15 -8.33 -3.93
C PHE A 38 -0.77 -7.74 -5.29
N VAL A 39 -0.51 -8.57 -6.31
CA VAL A 39 0.31 -8.13 -7.45
C VAL A 39 -0.19 -8.47 -8.86
N THR A 40 -0.87 -9.58 -9.14
CA THR A 40 -1.01 -9.95 -10.56
C THR A 40 -2.01 -9.11 -11.34
N GLY A 41 -1.46 -8.16 -12.11
CA GLY A 41 -1.82 -7.85 -13.50
C GLY A 41 -3.14 -7.15 -13.72
N ASP A 42 -3.07 -5.91 -14.21
CA ASP A 42 -4.16 -5.00 -14.62
C ASP A 42 -5.30 -4.73 -13.61
N ASP A 43 -5.48 -5.54 -12.55
CA ASP A 43 -6.54 -5.33 -11.57
C ASP A 43 -6.16 -5.65 -10.11
N PRO A 44 -6.40 -4.71 -9.16
CA PRO A 44 -5.49 -4.46 -8.05
C PRO A 44 -6.28 -4.46 -6.73
N SER A 45 -6.61 -5.56 -6.03
CA SER A 45 -7.48 -5.37 -4.83
C SER A 45 -6.75 -4.62 -3.70
N TRP A 46 -5.52 -5.06 -3.37
CA TRP A 46 -4.66 -4.38 -2.40
C TRP A 46 -4.00 -3.13 -2.95
N CYS A 47 -3.74 -3.08 -4.26
CA CYS A 47 -3.28 -1.86 -4.92
C CYS A 47 -4.40 -0.80 -5.07
N VAL A 48 -5.67 -1.17 -5.27
CA VAL A 48 -6.85 -0.27 -5.23
C VAL A 48 -7.05 0.22 -3.81
N ALA A 49 -6.95 -0.67 -2.83
CA ALA A 49 -7.04 -0.26 -1.43
C ALA A 49 -5.90 0.70 -1.05
N LEU A 50 -4.64 0.29 -1.17
CA LEU A 50 -3.50 1.08 -0.69
C LEU A 50 -3.15 2.23 -1.62
N GLY A 51 -3.12 2.00 -2.92
CA GLY A 51 -2.88 3.02 -3.94
C GLY A 51 -4.06 3.97 -4.14
N GLY A 52 -5.29 3.48 -4.13
CA GLY A 52 -6.48 4.32 -4.28
C GLY A 52 -6.77 5.17 -3.05
N THR A 53 -6.55 4.66 -1.83
CA THR A 53 -6.67 5.48 -0.61
C THR A 53 -5.62 6.58 -0.51
N THR A 54 -4.56 6.57 -1.33
CA THR A 54 -3.61 7.70 -1.39
C THR A 54 -4.26 8.99 -1.88
N ALA A 55 -5.38 8.93 -2.59
CA ALA A 55 -6.16 10.12 -2.91
C ALA A 55 -6.67 10.82 -1.64
N LEU A 56 -6.96 10.05 -0.57
CA LEU A 56 -7.33 10.59 0.72
C LEU A 56 -6.12 11.22 1.44
N ASP A 57 -4.91 10.75 1.20
CA ASP A 57 -3.71 11.42 1.73
C ASP A 57 -3.58 12.86 1.20
N THR A 58 -4.03 13.15 -0.03
CA THR A 58 -4.12 14.51 -0.58
C THR A 58 -5.37 15.25 -0.10
N LEU A 59 -6.54 14.74 -0.50
CA LEU A 59 -7.82 15.45 -0.33
C LEU A 59 -8.17 15.56 1.14
N GLY A 60 -7.92 14.51 1.93
CA GLY A 60 -8.24 14.49 3.34
C GLY A 60 -7.36 15.42 4.16
N SER A 61 -6.03 15.36 4.00
CA SER A 61 -5.12 16.23 4.77
C SER A 61 -5.27 17.72 4.41
N GLN A 62 -5.40 18.04 3.12
CA GLN A 62 -5.65 19.42 2.67
C GLN A 62 -7.02 19.93 3.15
N ALA A 63 -8.07 19.11 3.12
CA ALA A 63 -9.39 19.50 3.59
C ALA A 63 -9.44 19.69 5.11
N PHE A 64 -8.74 18.84 5.88
CA PHE A 64 -8.75 18.90 7.35
C PHE A 64 -8.25 20.25 7.89
N THR A 65 -7.24 20.82 7.25
CA THR A 65 -6.60 22.07 7.68
C THR A 65 -7.00 23.30 6.87
N GLY A 66 -7.40 23.11 5.61
CA GLY A 66 -7.70 24.20 4.68
C GLY A 66 -9.18 24.43 4.40
N SER A 67 -10.09 23.52 4.78
CA SER A 67 -11.52 23.76 4.66
C SER A 67 -12.05 24.62 5.82
N THR A 68 -13.03 25.47 5.52
CA THR A 68 -13.82 26.20 6.52
C THR A 68 -14.73 25.29 7.33
N ARG A 69 -15.00 24.06 6.85
CA ARG A 69 -15.86 23.07 7.52
C ARG A 69 -15.11 21.76 7.77
N PRO A 70 -14.91 21.36 9.04
CA PRO A 70 -14.27 20.09 9.38
C PRO A 70 -15.01 18.85 8.82
N THR A 71 -16.31 18.95 8.57
CA THR A 71 -17.14 17.86 8.06
C THR A 71 -16.84 17.47 6.61
N ASP A 72 -16.21 18.34 5.81
CA ASP A 72 -15.82 18.03 4.44
C ASP A 72 -14.88 16.81 4.36
N LEU A 73 -14.08 16.60 5.42
CA LEU A 73 -13.22 15.41 5.55
C LEU A 73 -14.03 14.10 5.54
N SER A 74 -15.22 14.08 6.15
CA SER A 74 -16.09 12.89 6.14
C SER A 74 -16.71 12.63 4.78
N VAL A 75 -16.94 13.65 3.96
CA VAL A 75 -17.39 13.49 2.57
C VAL A 75 -16.29 12.80 1.75
N HIS A 76 -15.04 13.23 1.91
CA HIS A 76 -13.90 12.57 1.25
C HIS A 76 -13.71 11.12 1.70
N LEU A 77 -13.89 10.80 2.98
CA LEU A 77 -13.88 9.41 3.48
C LEU A 77 -14.98 8.57 2.83
N GLN A 78 -16.23 9.04 2.86
CA GLN A 78 -17.36 8.29 2.28
C GLN A 78 -17.20 8.10 0.77
N ARG A 79 -16.72 9.13 0.07
CA ARG A 79 -16.39 9.05 -1.36
C ARG A 79 -15.26 8.06 -1.63
N CYS A 80 -14.22 8.06 -0.81
CA CYS A 80 -13.12 7.10 -0.91
C CYS A 80 -13.64 5.66 -0.80
N ILE A 81 -14.41 5.33 0.24
CA ILE A 81 -14.95 3.98 0.43
C ILE A 81 -15.83 3.57 -0.78
N LEU A 82 -16.78 4.42 -1.16
CA LEU A 82 -17.73 4.10 -2.23
C LEU A 82 -17.04 3.91 -3.59
N LEU A 83 -16.16 4.84 -3.97
CA LEU A 83 -15.50 4.78 -5.27
C LEU A 83 -14.46 3.65 -5.34
N LEU A 84 -13.78 3.33 -4.24
CA LEU A 84 -12.88 2.18 -4.20
C LEU A 84 -13.63 0.85 -4.22
N TRP A 85 -14.83 0.77 -3.62
CA TRP A 85 -15.71 -0.40 -3.78
C TRP A 85 -16.20 -0.57 -5.22
N ILE A 86 -16.44 0.52 -5.95
CA ILE A 86 -16.76 0.46 -7.39
C ILE A 86 -15.54 -0.03 -8.18
N LEU A 87 -14.34 0.49 -7.90
CA LEU A 87 -13.09 0.02 -8.53
C LEU A 87 -12.74 -1.43 -8.16
N LEU A 88 -13.29 -1.96 -7.07
CA LEU A 88 -13.13 -3.37 -6.70
C LEU A 88 -13.96 -4.31 -7.60
N ILE A 89 -15.02 -3.83 -8.26
CA ILE A 89 -15.92 -4.69 -9.06
C ILE A 89 -15.18 -5.44 -10.18
N PRO A 90 -14.37 -4.79 -11.05
CA PRO A 90 -13.57 -5.48 -12.06
C PRO A 90 -12.66 -6.56 -11.46
N VAL A 91 -12.01 -6.24 -10.34
CA VAL A 91 -11.14 -7.18 -9.60
C VAL A 91 -11.91 -8.40 -9.09
N CYS A 92 -13.13 -8.20 -8.58
CA CYS A 92 -13.98 -9.30 -8.14
C CYS A 92 -14.37 -10.22 -9.30
N VAL A 93 -14.62 -9.66 -10.50
CA VAL A 93 -14.89 -10.44 -11.71
C VAL A 93 -13.63 -11.26 -12.07
N LEU A 94 -12.46 -10.63 -12.08
CA LEU A 94 -11.19 -11.30 -12.36
C LEU A 94 -10.94 -12.47 -11.39
N TRP A 95 -11.07 -12.23 -10.08
CA TRP A 95 -10.90 -13.26 -9.04
C TRP A 95 -11.90 -14.40 -9.16
N THR A 96 -13.12 -14.11 -9.61
CA THR A 96 -14.14 -15.14 -9.84
C THR A 96 -13.75 -16.07 -10.98
N PHE A 97 -13.07 -15.57 -12.01
CA PHE A 97 -12.68 -16.30 -13.22
C PHE A 97 -11.16 -16.47 -13.36
N MET A 98 -10.45 -16.63 -12.25
CA MET A 98 -8.98 -16.71 -12.26
C MET A 98 -8.44 -18.03 -12.85
N ARG A 99 -9.18 -19.16 -12.76
CA ARG A 99 -8.67 -20.48 -13.20
C ARG A 99 -8.27 -20.52 -14.69
N PRO A 100 -9.09 -20.07 -15.66
CA PRO A 100 -8.68 -20.02 -17.07
C PRO A 100 -7.39 -19.24 -17.31
N ILE A 101 -7.18 -18.14 -16.59
CA ILE A 101 -5.98 -17.30 -16.70
C ILE A 101 -4.77 -18.08 -16.19
N LEU A 102 -4.89 -18.74 -15.04
CA LEU A 102 -3.80 -19.54 -14.47
C LEU A 102 -3.45 -20.75 -15.35
N LEU A 103 -4.44 -21.40 -15.95
CA LEU A 103 -4.22 -22.47 -16.92
C LEU A 103 -3.50 -21.94 -18.17
N ALA A 104 -3.89 -20.77 -18.67
CA ALA A 104 -3.20 -20.13 -19.80
C ALA A 104 -1.74 -19.74 -19.48
N LEU A 105 -1.46 -19.43 -18.21
CA LEU A 105 -0.10 -19.19 -17.70
C LEU A 105 0.69 -20.50 -17.42
N GLY A 106 0.13 -21.66 -17.73
CA GLY A 106 0.79 -22.97 -17.58
C GLY A 106 0.77 -23.55 -16.17
N GLN A 107 -0.09 -23.05 -15.27
CA GLN A 107 -0.24 -23.62 -13.93
C GLN A 107 -1.00 -24.95 -13.95
N GLN A 108 -0.72 -25.81 -12.96
CA GLN A 108 -1.43 -27.09 -12.79
C GLN A 108 -2.92 -26.87 -12.48
N ASP A 109 -3.80 -27.75 -12.99
CA ASP A 109 -5.26 -27.56 -12.85
C ASP A 109 -5.72 -27.55 -11.39
N ASP A 110 -5.15 -28.41 -10.54
CA ASP A 110 -5.51 -28.49 -9.13
C ASP A 110 -5.15 -27.20 -8.39
N LEU A 111 -3.94 -26.67 -8.60
CA LEU A 111 -3.50 -25.38 -8.06
C LEU A 111 -4.41 -24.25 -8.56
N ALA A 112 -4.65 -24.18 -9.87
CA ALA A 112 -5.48 -23.13 -10.47
C ALA A 112 -6.92 -23.14 -9.94
N ARG A 113 -7.48 -24.34 -9.71
CA ARG A 113 -8.83 -24.53 -9.16
C ARG A 113 -8.91 -24.07 -7.71
N ASP A 114 -7.94 -24.45 -6.87
CA ASP A 114 -7.95 -24.11 -5.46
C ASP A 114 -7.64 -22.64 -5.21
N VAL A 115 -6.73 -22.05 -5.98
CA VAL A 115 -6.44 -20.60 -5.98
C VAL A 115 -7.69 -19.80 -6.34
N GLN A 116 -8.44 -20.19 -7.38
CA GLN A 116 -9.69 -19.51 -7.72
C GLN A 116 -10.72 -19.58 -6.58
N LYS A 117 -10.87 -20.75 -5.93
CA LYS A 117 -11.78 -20.88 -4.78
C LYS A 117 -11.33 -20.00 -3.61
N PHE A 118 -10.03 -19.96 -3.34
CA PHE A 118 -9.44 -19.11 -2.30
C PHE A 118 -9.72 -17.62 -2.56
N LEU A 119 -9.48 -17.14 -3.78
CA LEU A 119 -9.73 -15.76 -4.19
C LEU A 119 -11.22 -15.40 -4.09
N ARG A 120 -12.12 -16.30 -4.50
CA ARG A 120 -13.58 -16.09 -4.37
C ARG A 120 -14.01 -15.87 -2.92
N LEU A 121 -13.38 -16.54 -1.97
CA LEU A 121 -13.66 -16.32 -0.54
C LEU A 121 -13.11 -14.97 -0.06
N LEU A 122 -11.95 -14.54 -0.57
CA LEU A 122 -11.38 -13.22 -0.26
C LEU A 122 -12.21 -12.05 -0.80
N ILE A 123 -13.02 -12.24 -1.85
CA ILE A 123 -13.95 -11.21 -2.37
C ILE A 123 -14.83 -10.66 -1.24
N ILE A 124 -15.25 -11.53 -0.31
CA ILE A 124 -16.11 -11.14 0.82
C ILE A 124 -15.35 -10.21 1.78
N GLY A 125 -14.05 -10.43 1.97
CA GLY A 125 -13.18 -9.65 2.86
C GLY A 125 -12.64 -8.35 2.26
N ALA A 126 -12.50 -8.28 0.93
CA ALA A 126 -11.88 -7.15 0.25
C ALA A 126 -12.57 -5.79 0.52
N PRO A 127 -13.92 -5.67 0.52
CA PRO A 127 -14.59 -4.42 0.89
C PRO A 127 -14.31 -3.98 2.33
N GLY A 128 -14.21 -4.95 3.26
CA GLY A 128 -13.87 -4.69 4.67
C GLY A 128 -12.46 -4.11 4.82
N TYR A 129 -11.50 -4.64 4.08
CA TYR A 129 -10.14 -4.10 4.07
C TYR A 129 -10.07 -2.70 3.46
N ILE A 130 -10.74 -2.44 2.33
CA ILE A 130 -10.83 -1.09 1.74
C ILE A 130 -11.45 -0.10 2.73
N GLY A 131 -12.51 -0.52 3.43
CA GLY A 131 -13.15 0.27 4.48
C GLY A 131 -12.17 0.59 5.62
N PHE A 132 -11.46 -0.43 6.11
CA PHE A 132 -10.45 -0.27 7.16
C PHE A 132 -9.32 0.67 6.72
N GLU A 133 -8.76 0.49 5.52
CA GLU A 133 -7.70 1.34 4.98
C GLU A 133 -8.16 2.79 4.83
N SER A 134 -9.35 3.00 4.26
CA SER A 134 -9.92 4.34 4.08
C SER A 134 -10.13 5.03 5.43
N MET A 135 -10.66 4.32 6.42
CA MET A 135 -10.85 4.86 7.77
C MET A 135 -9.51 5.15 8.45
N LYS A 136 -8.54 4.23 8.35
CA LYS A 136 -7.18 4.43 8.88
C LYS A 136 -6.54 5.69 8.29
N LYS A 137 -6.69 5.91 6.98
CA LYS A 137 -6.20 7.10 6.27
C LYS A 137 -6.92 8.38 6.70
N TYR A 138 -8.24 8.32 6.87
CA TYR A 138 -9.03 9.43 7.44
C TYR A 138 -8.53 9.87 8.83
N LEU A 139 -8.17 8.91 9.68
CA LEU A 139 -7.58 9.18 11.00
C LEU A 139 -6.15 9.74 10.89
N GLN A 140 -5.35 9.23 9.96
CA GLN A 140 -3.99 9.71 9.69
C GLN A 140 -3.97 11.16 9.20
N CYS A 141 -4.89 11.55 8.30
CA CYS A 141 -5.00 12.91 7.76
C CYS A 141 -5.10 13.99 8.85
N GLN A 142 -5.73 13.66 9.98
CA GLN A 142 -5.92 14.59 11.10
C GLN A 142 -4.62 14.93 11.86
N GLY A 143 -3.52 14.22 11.59
CA GLY A 143 -2.17 14.55 12.10
C GLY A 143 -1.99 14.47 13.62
N LYS A 144 -3.01 14.05 14.37
CA LYS A 144 -2.96 13.95 15.84
C LYS A 144 -2.64 12.51 16.25
N ALA A 145 -1.52 12.34 16.96
CA ALA A 145 -1.05 11.03 17.42
C ALA A 145 -2.10 10.27 18.25
N SER A 146 -2.94 10.96 19.03
CA SER A 146 -3.99 10.33 19.84
C SER A 146 -5.02 9.57 19.00
N ILE A 147 -5.37 10.10 17.83
CA ILE A 147 -6.34 9.48 16.92
C ILE A 147 -5.68 8.39 16.07
N MET A 148 -4.44 8.63 15.62
CA MET A 148 -3.68 7.66 14.82
C MET A 148 -3.37 6.36 15.56
N ARG A 149 -3.30 6.39 16.90
CA ARG A 149 -3.10 5.18 17.72
C ARG A 149 -4.28 4.22 17.67
N ALA A 150 -5.50 4.70 17.37
CA ALA A 150 -6.71 3.87 17.35
C ALA A 150 -6.59 2.69 16.38
N SER A 151 -6.07 2.90 15.17
CA SER A 151 -5.87 1.82 14.20
C SER A 151 -4.84 0.80 14.67
N THR A 152 -3.81 1.23 15.39
CA THR A 152 -2.81 0.33 15.97
C THR A 152 -3.40 -0.51 17.09
N MET A 153 -4.21 0.09 17.96
CA MET A 153 -4.92 -0.63 19.03
C MET A 153 -5.90 -1.65 18.47
N VAL A 154 -6.66 -1.29 17.43
CA VAL A 154 -7.56 -2.23 16.74
C VAL A 154 -6.77 -3.41 16.20
N LEU A 155 -5.65 -3.17 15.50
CA LEU A 155 -4.83 -4.24 14.95
C LEU A 155 -4.21 -5.14 16.04
N LEU A 156 -3.81 -4.58 17.18
CA LEU A 156 -3.33 -5.37 18.33
C LEU A 156 -4.41 -6.31 18.91
N VAL A 157 -5.68 -5.91 18.88
CA VAL A 157 -6.80 -6.74 19.34
C VAL A 157 -7.22 -7.74 18.27
N VAL A 158 -7.26 -7.32 17.01
CA VAL A 158 -7.71 -8.14 15.89
C VAL A 158 -6.70 -9.21 15.50
N PHE A 159 -5.40 -8.96 15.67
CA PHE A 159 -4.34 -9.94 15.39
C PHE A 159 -4.51 -11.28 16.16
N PRO A 160 -4.61 -11.32 17.50
CA PRO A 160 -4.80 -12.59 18.21
C PRO A 160 -6.14 -13.26 17.87
N ILE A 161 -7.19 -12.48 17.59
CA ILE A 161 -8.47 -13.02 17.10
C ILE A 161 -8.27 -13.71 15.75
N ASN A 162 -7.52 -13.10 14.84
CA ASN A 162 -7.17 -13.69 13.55
C ASN A 162 -6.39 -15.01 13.72
N VAL A 163 -5.43 -15.08 14.66
CA VAL A 163 -4.71 -16.33 14.97
C VAL A 163 -5.70 -17.41 15.44
N GLY A 164 -6.59 -17.08 16.38
CA GLY A 164 -7.61 -18.01 16.87
C GLY A 164 -8.56 -18.49 15.77
N LEU A 165 -9.03 -17.58 14.91
CA LEU A 165 -9.91 -17.91 13.78
C LEU A 165 -9.20 -18.80 12.75
N ASN A 166 -7.95 -18.50 12.41
CA ASN A 166 -7.17 -19.34 11.50
C ASN A 166 -6.97 -20.73 12.09
N ILE A 167 -6.54 -20.86 13.35
CA ILE A 167 -6.38 -22.18 14.00
C ILE A 167 -7.71 -22.94 14.01
N GLY A 168 -8.79 -22.28 14.41
CA GLY A 168 -10.13 -22.87 14.48
C GLY A 168 -10.64 -23.37 13.13
N PHE A 169 -10.58 -22.55 12.08
CA PHE A 169 -11.11 -22.93 10.77
C PHE A 169 -10.18 -23.86 9.98
N VAL A 170 -8.86 -23.75 10.17
CA VAL A 170 -7.89 -24.54 9.42
C VAL A 170 -7.70 -25.94 10.03
N TYR A 171 -7.66 -26.07 11.36
CA TYR A 171 -7.40 -27.36 12.03
C TYR A 171 -8.63 -28.03 12.62
N TYR A 172 -9.57 -27.26 13.17
CA TYR A 172 -10.71 -27.80 13.93
C TYR A 172 -12.03 -27.78 13.14
N SER A 173 -12.02 -27.32 11.89
CA SER A 173 -13.17 -27.30 11.00
C SER A 173 -12.90 -28.07 9.71
N SER A 174 -13.96 -28.47 9.01
CA SER A 174 -13.89 -29.14 7.71
C SER A 174 -13.36 -28.22 6.59
N LEU A 175 -13.22 -26.92 6.85
CA LEU A 175 -12.81 -25.91 5.86
C LEU A 175 -11.33 -26.02 5.45
N ARG A 176 -10.44 -26.51 6.32
CA ARG A 176 -8.98 -26.68 6.08
C ARG A 176 -8.36 -25.47 5.38
N LEU A 177 -7.82 -25.65 4.16
CA LEU A 177 -7.22 -24.60 3.32
C LEU A 177 -8.11 -23.35 3.18
N PHE A 178 -9.41 -23.55 3.00
CA PHE A 178 -10.38 -22.47 2.80
C PHE A 178 -10.78 -21.76 4.10
N GLY A 179 -10.38 -22.29 5.26
CA GLY A 179 -10.56 -21.63 6.55
C GLY A 179 -9.74 -20.34 6.66
N GLY A 180 -8.57 -20.28 6.04
CA GLY A 180 -7.70 -19.10 6.01
C GLY A 180 -8.33 -17.84 5.39
N PRO A 181 -8.80 -17.87 4.13
CA PRO A 181 -9.41 -16.69 3.50
C PRO A 181 -10.71 -16.26 4.18
N ILE A 182 -11.46 -17.19 4.80
CA ILE A 182 -12.62 -16.87 5.62
C ILE A 182 -12.21 -16.15 6.91
N ALA A 183 -11.18 -16.66 7.62
CA ALA A 183 -10.62 -16.00 8.80
C ALA A 183 -10.15 -14.58 8.47
N LEU A 184 -9.41 -14.40 7.36
CA LEU A 184 -8.98 -13.08 6.89
C LEU A 184 -10.17 -12.16 6.60
N SER A 185 -11.19 -12.65 5.91
CA SER A 185 -12.37 -11.85 5.57
C SER A 185 -13.11 -11.35 6.81
N ILE A 186 -13.34 -12.22 7.80
CA ILE A 186 -13.95 -11.85 9.08
C ILE A 186 -13.06 -10.82 9.80
N THR A 187 -11.75 -11.04 9.79
CA THR A 187 -10.77 -10.17 10.44
C THR A 187 -10.78 -8.75 9.85
N TYR A 188 -10.89 -8.61 8.52
CA TYR A 188 -10.96 -7.29 7.88
C TYR A 188 -12.25 -6.54 8.19
N TRP A 189 -13.40 -7.21 8.16
CA TRP A 189 -14.66 -6.60 8.58
C TRP A 189 -14.65 -6.22 10.06
N LEU A 190 -14.10 -7.07 10.92
CA LEU A 190 -13.94 -6.79 12.34
C LEU A 190 -13.04 -5.58 12.56
N ALA A 191 -11.90 -5.50 11.87
CA ALA A 191 -11.00 -4.35 11.94
C ALA A 191 -11.70 -3.06 11.53
N PHE A 192 -12.46 -3.09 10.43
CA PHE A 192 -13.22 -1.93 9.97
C PHE A 192 -14.30 -1.50 10.97
N ALA A 193 -15.09 -2.44 11.46
CA ALA A 193 -16.15 -2.18 12.43
C ALA A 193 -15.60 -1.63 13.75
N LEU A 194 -14.59 -2.28 14.34
CA LEU A 194 -13.96 -1.84 15.58
C LEU A 194 -13.30 -0.47 15.44
N LEU A 195 -12.66 -0.19 14.29
CA LEU A 195 -12.09 1.12 14.04
C LEU A 195 -13.17 2.21 13.96
N GLY A 196 -14.31 1.93 13.32
CA GLY A 196 -15.46 2.82 13.31
C GLY A 196 -16.02 3.09 14.72
N ILE A 197 -16.18 2.04 15.52
CA ILE A 197 -16.67 2.12 16.91
C ILE A 197 -15.71 2.92 17.80
N ILE A 198 -14.42 2.59 17.81
CA ILE A 198 -13.44 3.32 18.63
C ILE A 198 -13.32 4.78 18.19
N THR A 199 -13.44 5.05 16.88
CA THR A 199 -13.44 6.42 16.37
C THR A 199 -14.64 7.21 16.87
N SER A 200 -15.85 6.62 16.89
CA SER A 200 -17.07 7.32 17.34
C SER A 200 -17.07 7.66 18.83
N PHE A 201 -16.39 6.83 19.65
CA PHE A 201 -16.18 7.09 21.08
C PHE A 201 -14.97 7.98 21.38
N SER A 202 -14.12 8.28 20.39
CA SER A 202 -12.91 9.06 20.63
C SER A 202 -13.24 10.52 20.94
N PRO A 203 -12.83 11.05 22.12
CA PRO A 203 -13.09 12.44 22.48
C PRO A 203 -12.36 13.42 21.56
N THR A 204 -11.21 13.01 21.01
CA THR A 204 -10.46 13.86 20.07
C THR A 204 -11.19 13.97 18.73
N HIS A 205 -11.78 12.88 18.25
CA HIS A 205 -12.59 12.89 17.02
C HIS A 205 -13.84 13.76 17.18
N ARG A 206 -14.57 13.59 18.30
CA ARG A 206 -15.72 14.44 18.63
C ARG A 206 -15.35 15.92 18.72
N ARG A 207 -14.20 16.24 19.33
CA ARG A 207 -13.68 17.63 19.40
C ARG A 207 -13.32 18.20 18.03
N ASN A 208 -12.80 17.38 17.12
CA ASN A 208 -12.45 17.83 15.77
C ASN A 208 -13.69 18.09 14.91
N GLY A 209 -14.86 17.52 15.25
CA GLY A 209 -16.11 17.74 14.51
C GLY A 209 -16.06 17.26 13.06
N THR A 210 -15.17 16.30 12.74
CA THR A 210 -14.85 15.90 11.37
C THR A 210 -15.84 14.93 10.73
N TRP A 211 -16.93 14.58 11.44
CA TRP A 211 -17.97 13.67 10.95
C TRP A 211 -19.30 14.38 10.83
N GLY A 212 -19.79 14.55 9.59
CA GLY A 212 -21.06 15.22 9.27
C GLY A 212 -22.26 14.29 9.08
N GLY A 213 -22.13 13.00 9.40
CA GLY A 213 -23.13 11.98 9.04
C GLY A 213 -23.04 11.52 7.58
N ILE A 214 -23.94 10.64 7.16
CA ILE A 214 -23.94 10.10 5.79
C ILE A 214 -24.51 11.14 4.81
N GLN A 215 -23.73 11.50 3.79
CA GLN A 215 -24.05 12.59 2.86
C GLN A 215 -24.03 12.12 1.39
N PHE A 216 -24.90 11.19 1.02
CA PHE A 216 -24.92 10.56 -0.32
C PHE A 216 -24.86 11.53 -1.51
N ARG A 217 -25.65 12.61 -1.53
CA ARG A 217 -25.63 13.60 -2.64
C ARG A 217 -24.29 14.32 -2.78
N ALA A 218 -23.63 14.63 -1.66
CA ALA A 218 -22.31 15.25 -1.65
C ALA A 218 -21.20 14.27 -2.07
N VAL A 219 -21.36 13.01 -1.67
CA VAL A 219 -20.43 11.93 -2.00
C VAL A 219 -20.43 11.64 -3.50
N LEU A 220 -21.61 11.49 -4.10
CA LEU A 220 -21.82 11.14 -5.51
C LEU A 220 -21.72 12.31 -6.49
N GLN A 221 -21.30 13.48 -6.03
CA GLN A 221 -21.16 14.63 -6.92
C GLN A 221 -20.09 14.36 -7.99
N TRP A 222 -20.50 14.43 -9.27
CA TRP A 222 -19.67 14.11 -10.44
C TRP A 222 -18.26 14.72 -10.41
N LYS A 223 -18.14 16.04 -10.22
CA LYS A 223 -16.84 16.73 -10.21
C LYS A 223 -15.94 16.28 -9.05
N GLY A 224 -16.53 15.99 -7.89
CA GLY A 224 -15.82 15.48 -6.72
C GLY A 224 -15.32 14.06 -6.95
N CYS A 225 -16.12 13.21 -7.60
CA CYS A 225 -15.72 11.86 -8.02
C CYS A 225 -14.61 11.90 -9.07
N ALA A 226 -14.72 12.76 -10.08
CA ALA A 226 -13.69 12.93 -11.11
C ALA A 226 -12.36 13.39 -10.51
N THR A 227 -12.40 14.32 -9.54
CA THR A 227 -11.20 14.78 -8.81
C THR A 227 -10.58 13.63 -8.00
N PHE A 228 -11.40 12.81 -7.36
CA PHE A 228 -10.93 11.63 -6.65
C PHE A 228 -10.23 10.65 -7.59
N PHE A 229 -10.86 10.25 -8.71
CA PHE A 229 -10.25 9.34 -9.68
C PHE A 229 -8.97 9.87 -10.31
N ARG A 230 -8.90 11.18 -10.58
CA ARG A 230 -7.69 11.83 -11.09
C ARG A 230 -6.48 11.70 -10.15
N LEU A 231 -6.72 11.49 -8.86
CA LEU A 231 -5.66 11.25 -7.86
C LEU A 231 -5.49 9.76 -7.54
N ALA A 232 -6.59 9.02 -7.45
CA ALA A 232 -6.61 7.60 -7.10
C ALA A 232 -5.97 6.75 -8.19
N ILE A 233 -6.28 6.96 -9.48
CA ILE A 233 -5.72 6.15 -10.57
C ILE A 233 -4.19 6.27 -10.62
N PRO A 234 -3.59 7.48 -10.62
CA PRO A 234 -2.14 7.59 -10.53
C PRO A 234 -1.56 7.01 -9.24
N GLY A 235 -2.27 7.11 -8.11
CA GLY A 235 -1.85 6.48 -6.85
C GLY A 235 -1.81 4.94 -6.93
N ILE A 236 -2.82 4.33 -7.57
CA ILE A 236 -2.88 2.89 -7.85
C ILE A 236 -1.74 2.49 -8.78
N LEU A 237 -1.50 3.25 -9.85
CA LEU A 237 -0.39 2.98 -10.77
C LEU A 237 0.97 3.14 -10.08
N MET A 238 1.15 4.17 -9.26
CA MET A 238 2.40 4.43 -8.54
C MET A 238 2.76 3.23 -7.65
N VAL A 239 1.84 2.74 -6.82
CA VAL A 239 2.09 1.59 -5.94
C VAL A 239 2.11 0.27 -6.72
N GLY A 240 1.17 0.09 -7.65
CA GLY A 240 1.00 -1.17 -8.38
C GLY A 240 2.14 -1.48 -9.36
N THR A 241 2.67 -0.46 -10.05
CA THR A 241 3.78 -0.64 -11.00
C THR A 241 5.05 -1.13 -10.32
N GLU A 242 5.34 -0.60 -9.13
CA GLU A 242 6.46 -1.01 -8.29
C GLU A 242 6.33 -2.48 -7.86
N TRP A 243 5.20 -2.85 -7.27
CA TRP A 243 4.99 -4.23 -6.79
C TRP A 243 4.99 -5.25 -7.93
N ALA A 244 4.35 -4.92 -9.05
CA ALA A 244 4.38 -5.76 -10.25
C ALA A 244 5.80 -5.96 -10.81
N ALA A 245 6.67 -4.95 -10.71
CA ALA A 245 8.06 -5.10 -11.13
C ALA A 245 8.82 -6.12 -10.27
N PHE A 246 8.57 -6.16 -8.96
CA PHE A 246 9.17 -7.16 -8.07
C PHE A 246 8.74 -8.59 -8.39
N GLU A 247 7.47 -8.81 -8.76
CA GLU A 247 7.02 -10.14 -9.17
C GLU A 247 7.60 -10.57 -10.52
N ILE A 248 7.78 -9.63 -11.46
CA ILE A 248 8.48 -9.93 -12.71
C ILE A 248 9.92 -10.37 -12.41
N VAL A 249 10.58 -9.75 -11.44
CA VAL A 249 11.90 -10.21 -10.97
C VAL A 249 11.83 -11.60 -10.33
N ALA A 250 10.81 -11.89 -9.53
CA ALA A 250 10.62 -13.22 -8.96
C ALA A 250 10.46 -14.30 -10.05
N LEU A 251 9.64 -14.03 -11.06
CA LEU A 251 9.46 -14.90 -12.22
C LEU A 251 10.75 -15.07 -13.03
N ALA A 252 11.52 -14.00 -13.20
CA ALA A 252 12.83 -14.05 -13.85
C ALA A 252 13.82 -14.90 -13.03
N ALA A 253 13.86 -14.74 -11.71
CA ALA A 253 14.69 -15.57 -10.83
C ALA A 253 14.29 -17.05 -10.93
N GLY A 254 13.00 -17.35 -11.07
CA GLY A 254 12.48 -18.70 -11.33
C GLY A 254 13.07 -19.37 -12.57
N ARG A 255 13.32 -18.60 -13.63
CA ARG A 255 13.96 -19.11 -14.86
C ARG A 255 15.46 -19.36 -14.73
N LEU A 256 16.13 -18.77 -13.74
CA LEU A 256 17.55 -19.03 -13.45
C LEU A 256 17.75 -20.37 -12.72
N GLY A 257 16.70 -20.93 -12.12
CA GLY A 257 16.72 -22.23 -11.45
C GLY A 257 16.11 -22.19 -10.04
N SER A 258 16.02 -23.36 -9.40
CA SER A 258 15.42 -23.52 -8.07
C SER A 258 16.18 -22.77 -6.96
N LEU A 259 17.52 -22.75 -7.03
CA LEU A 259 18.36 -22.09 -6.04
C LEU A 259 18.21 -20.54 -6.07
N PRO A 260 18.34 -19.85 -7.23
CA PRO A 260 18.06 -18.42 -7.33
C PRO A 260 16.63 -18.04 -6.94
N LEU A 261 15.64 -18.87 -7.27
CA LEU A 261 14.25 -18.65 -6.87
C LEU A 261 14.09 -18.69 -5.34
N ALA A 262 14.65 -19.71 -4.69
CA ALA A 262 14.62 -19.82 -3.23
C ALA A 262 15.30 -18.62 -2.54
N ALA A 263 16.47 -18.21 -3.04
CA ALA A 263 17.17 -17.03 -2.55
C ALA A 263 16.35 -15.74 -2.76
N GLN A 264 15.72 -15.58 -3.92
CA GLN A 264 14.85 -14.43 -4.20
C GLN A 264 13.65 -14.37 -3.26
N SER A 265 13.01 -15.50 -2.95
CA SER A 265 11.90 -15.55 -1.99
C SER A 265 12.31 -15.12 -0.59
N VAL A 266 13.51 -15.55 -0.13
CA VAL A 266 14.08 -15.10 1.16
C VAL A 266 14.29 -13.59 1.15
N ILE A 267 14.90 -13.06 0.08
CA ILE A 267 15.17 -11.62 -0.03
C ILE A 267 13.87 -10.81 -0.09
N MET A 268 12.88 -11.21 -0.89
CA MET A 268 11.59 -10.52 -0.98
C MET A 268 10.86 -10.50 0.36
N THR A 269 10.94 -11.58 1.13
CA THR A 269 10.33 -11.63 2.47
C THR A 269 10.99 -10.63 3.42
N LEU A 270 12.34 -10.56 3.41
CA LEU A 270 13.08 -9.57 4.20
C LEU A 270 12.73 -8.15 3.75
N ASP A 271 12.66 -7.91 2.45
CA ASP A 271 12.34 -6.60 1.87
C ASP A 271 10.92 -6.14 2.24
N GLN A 272 9.91 -7.02 2.19
CA GLN A 272 8.55 -6.71 2.63
C GLN A 272 8.48 -6.26 4.10
N ILE A 273 9.29 -6.84 4.98
CA ILE A 273 9.38 -6.43 6.39
C ILE A 273 9.99 -5.03 6.47
N LEU A 274 11.09 -4.80 5.76
CA LEU A 274 11.85 -3.56 5.81
C LEU A 274 11.11 -2.39 5.15
N ASN A 275 10.39 -2.62 4.05
CA ASN A 275 9.61 -1.62 3.31
C ASN A 275 8.51 -0.96 4.16
N THR A 276 8.10 -1.58 5.28
CA THR A 276 7.17 -0.94 6.23
C THR A 276 7.72 0.36 6.84
N LEU A 277 9.04 0.48 6.97
CA LEU A 277 9.74 1.68 7.45
C LEU A 277 9.58 2.85 6.46
N PRO A 278 10.07 2.78 5.21
CA PRO A 278 9.98 3.86 4.24
C PRO A 278 8.54 4.18 3.86
N PHE A 279 7.67 3.17 3.72
CA PHE A 279 6.25 3.40 3.48
C PHE A 279 5.59 4.21 4.61
N GLY A 280 5.92 3.90 5.87
CA GLY A 280 5.42 4.62 7.03
C GLY A 280 5.89 6.07 7.08
N ILE A 281 7.15 6.35 6.71
CA ILE A 281 7.68 7.71 6.57
C ILE A 281 6.95 8.45 5.44
N GLY A 282 6.73 7.80 4.30
CA GLY A 282 5.98 8.35 3.16
C GLY A 282 4.55 8.78 3.52
N VAL A 283 3.82 7.96 4.27
CA VAL A 283 2.47 8.32 4.75
C VAL A 283 2.51 9.52 5.71
N ALA A 284 3.50 9.57 6.60
CA ALA A 284 3.68 10.70 7.51
C ALA A 284 4.04 11.99 6.75
N ALA A 285 4.93 11.89 5.76
CA ALA A 285 5.32 12.99 4.87
C ALA A 285 4.10 13.53 4.11
N SER A 286 3.32 12.64 3.48
CA SER A 286 2.10 13.00 2.74
C SER A 286 1.10 13.75 3.62
N THR A 287 0.84 13.22 4.82
CA THR A 287 -0.07 13.85 5.79
C THR A 287 0.43 15.22 6.19
N ARG A 288 1.73 15.34 6.52
CA ARG A 288 2.31 16.59 7.03
C ARG A 288 2.37 17.67 5.95
N VAL A 289 2.83 17.32 4.75
CA VAL A 289 2.89 18.23 3.60
C VAL A 289 1.49 18.68 3.21
N GLY A 290 0.52 17.76 3.08
CA GLY A 290 -0.85 18.11 2.72
C GLY A 290 -1.55 18.98 3.78
N ASN A 291 -1.31 18.72 5.07
CA ASN A 291 -1.79 19.59 6.14
C ASN A 291 -1.17 21.00 6.09
N LEU A 292 0.12 21.12 5.77
CA LEU A 292 0.79 22.43 5.67
C LEU A 292 0.33 23.21 4.43
N ILE A 293 0.02 22.51 3.34
CA ILE A 293 -0.64 23.08 2.16
C ILE A 293 -2.02 23.63 2.54
N GLY A 294 -2.83 22.86 3.27
CA GLY A 294 -4.14 23.32 3.75
C GLY A 294 -4.04 24.53 4.70
N LEU A 295 -3.01 24.57 5.56
CA LEU A 295 -2.68 25.74 6.39
C LEU A 295 -2.07 26.93 5.63
N ARG A 296 -1.90 26.83 4.31
CA ARG A 296 -1.29 27.85 3.45
C ARG A 296 0.17 28.17 3.78
N SER A 297 0.89 27.20 4.36
CA SER A 297 2.30 27.36 4.73
C SER A 297 3.22 26.72 3.69
N ALA A 298 3.60 27.48 2.66
CA ALA A 298 4.52 27.03 1.63
C ALA A 298 5.91 26.64 2.20
N ILE A 299 6.46 27.49 3.07
CA ILE A 299 7.76 27.25 3.74
C ILE A 299 7.67 26.02 4.65
N GLY A 300 6.58 25.89 5.40
CA GLY A 300 6.37 24.72 6.26
C GLY A 300 6.30 23.44 5.44
N ALA A 301 5.52 23.43 4.36
CA ALA A 301 5.38 22.27 3.47
C ALA A 301 6.73 21.86 2.85
N LYS A 302 7.53 22.85 2.41
CA LYS A 302 8.90 22.64 1.92
C LYS A 302 9.80 21.99 2.97
N HIS A 303 9.85 22.55 4.18
CA HIS A 303 10.68 21.99 5.26
C HIS A 303 10.23 20.58 5.65
N ALA A 304 8.92 20.32 5.68
CA ALA A 304 8.40 18.99 5.97
C ALA A 304 8.81 17.94 4.92
N ALA A 305 8.79 18.31 3.63
CA ALA A 305 9.21 17.41 2.56
C ALA A 305 10.72 17.10 2.64
N HIS A 306 11.58 18.11 2.83
CA HIS A 306 13.01 17.89 2.98
C HIS A 306 13.36 17.12 4.26
N ALA A 307 12.69 17.40 5.39
CA ALA A 307 12.89 16.67 6.62
C ALA A 307 12.49 15.19 6.49
N ALA A 308 11.40 14.90 5.77
CA ALA A 308 11.00 13.53 5.49
C ALA A 308 12.02 12.80 4.60
N ALA A 309 12.51 13.44 3.53
CA ALA A 309 13.55 12.86 2.68
C ALA A 309 14.85 12.59 3.46
N PHE A 310 15.29 13.55 4.28
CA PHE A 310 16.47 13.37 5.13
C PHE A 310 16.29 12.23 6.13
N LEU A 311 15.16 12.17 6.83
CA LEU A 311 14.85 11.08 7.77
C LEU A 311 14.85 9.72 7.05
N SER A 312 14.29 9.64 5.85
CA SER A 312 14.30 8.42 5.04
C SER A 312 15.71 7.97 4.66
N VAL A 313 16.60 8.89 4.27
CA VAL A 313 18.00 8.55 3.98
C VAL A 313 18.72 8.05 5.23
N VAL A 314 18.50 8.69 6.38
CA VAL A 314 19.09 8.26 7.67
C VAL A 314 18.61 6.86 8.04
N VAL A 315 17.28 6.62 8.00
CA VAL A 315 16.71 5.31 8.31
C VAL A 315 17.18 4.25 7.31
N GLY A 316 17.17 4.57 6.01
CA GLY A 316 17.67 3.68 4.96
C GLY A 316 19.14 3.34 5.13
N ALA A 317 19.98 4.29 5.55
CA ALA A 317 21.39 4.06 5.83
C ALA A 317 21.59 3.14 7.05
N VAL A 318 20.80 3.31 8.11
CA VAL A 318 20.81 2.40 9.26
C VAL A 318 20.43 0.98 8.83
N VAL A 319 19.35 0.82 8.06
CA VAL A 319 18.91 -0.48 7.54
C VAL A 319 19.99 -1.11 6.64
N MET A 320 20.59 -0.33 5.74
CA MET A 320 21.68 -0.77 4.88
C MET A 320 22.87 -1.30 5.71
N LEU A 321 23.31 -0.54 6.71
CA LEU A 321 24.42 -0.95 7.59
C LEU A 321 24.08 -2.22 8.36
N THR A 322 22.85 -2.35 8.87
CA THR A 322 22.39 -3.56 9.54
C THR A 322 22.40 -4.76 8.60
N LEU A 323 21.86 -4.64 7.38
CA LEU A 323 21.84 -5.71 6.40
C LEU A 323 23.24 -6.14 5.94
N ILE A 324 24.14 -5.19 5.70
CA ILE A 324 25.54 -5.50 5.34
C ILE A 324 26.24 -6.22 6.49
N SER A 325 26.07 -5.75 7.73
CA SER A 325 26.70 -6.33 8.92
C SER A 325 26.18 -7.73 9.24
N THR A 326 24.93 -8.03 8.85
CA THR A 326 24.27 -9.31 9.14
C THR A 326 24.17 -10.24 7.93
N LYS A 327 24.75 -9.88 6.77
CA LYS A 327 24.57 -10.58 5.49
C LYS A 327 24.82 -12.09 5.54
N ASP A 328 25.78 -12.53 6.34
CA ASP A 328 26.20 -13.94 6.45
C ASP A 328 25.31 -14.78 7.38
N ILE A 329 24.47 -14.11 8.17
CA ILE A 329 23.63 -14.73 9.21
C ILE A 329 22.14 -14.58 8.87
N ILE A 330 21.73 -13.46 8.27
CA ILE A 330 20.32 -13.12 8.06
C ILE A 330 19.57 -14.14 7.20
N GLY A 331 20.25 -14.77 6.23
CA GLY A 331 19.67 -15.85 5.43
C GLY A 331 19.24 -17.08 6.25
N ARG A 332 19.92 -17.34 7.39
CA ARG A 332 19.61 -18.45 8.30
C ARG A 332 18.29 -18.27 9.04
N LEU A 333 17.77 -17.05 9.10
CA LEU A 333 16.46 -16.78 9.71
C LEU A 333 15.33 -17.40 8.87
N MET A 334 15.56 -17.60 7.57
CA MET A 334 14.52 -17.97 6.60
C MET A 334 14.77 -19.32 5.91
N SER A 335 16.00 -19.85 5.93
CA SER A 335 16.33 -21.13 5.30
C SER A 335 17.49 -21.82 6.03
N ASP A 336 17.42 -23.15 6.09
CA ASP A 336 18.51 -24.01 6.59
C ASP A 336 19.45 -24.48 5.46
N ASP A 337 19.11 -24.23 4.19
CA ASP A 337 19.93 -24.62 3.05
C ASP A 337 21.15 -23.70 2.91
N VAL A 338 22.34 -24.28 3.09
CA VAL A 338 23.62 -23.59 3.02
C VAL A 338 23.84 -22.89 1.67
N ALA A 339 23.40 -23.51 0.57
CA ALA A 339 23.56 -22.93 -0.77
C ALA A 339 22.68 -21.67 -0.93
N VAL A 340 21.45 -21.71 -0.41
CA VAL A 340 20.53 -20.55 -0.40
C VAL A 340 21.14 -19.43 0.44
N ILE A 341 21.61 -19.74 1.66
CA ILE A 341 22.22 -18.76 2.57
C ILE A 341 23.44 -18.08 1.91
N GLN A 342 24.30 -18.83 1.25
CA GLN A 342 25.48 -18.28 0.56
C GLN A 342 25.09 -17.36 -0.59
N LEU A 343 24.09 -17.75 -1.40
CA LEU A 343 23.62 -16.91 -2.50
C LEU A 343 22.96 -15.62 -1.97
N VAL A 344 22.14 -15.72 -0.93
CA VAL A 344 21.53 -14.57 -0.25
C VAL A 344 22.60 -13.61 0.27
N SER A 345 23.62 -14.11 0.98
CA SER A 345 24.75 -13.29 1.47
C SER A 345 25.47 -12.56 0.32
N GLY A 346 25.67 -13.25 -0.81
CA GLY A 346 26.32 -12.67 -1.98
C GLY A 346 25.50 -11.58 -2.71
N VAL A 347 24.18 -11.59 -2.58
CA VAL A 347 23.26 -10.60 -3.19
C VAL A 347 22.91 -9.47 -2.22
N MET A 348 23.00 -9.73 -0.91
CA MET A 348 22.62 -8.79 0.16
C MET A 348 23.20 -7.38 0.04
N PRO A 349 24.46 -7.15 -0.40
CA PRO A 349 24.96 -5.78 -0.55
C PRO A 349 24.14 -4.92 -1.51
N PHE A 350 23.63 -5.52 -2.61
CA PHE A 350 22.75 -4.82 -3.55
C PHE A 350 21.40 -4.50 -2.90
N VAL A 351 20.80 -5.48 -2.23
CA VAL A 351 19.54 -5.33 -1.46
C VAL A 351 19.69 -4.27 -0.37
N ALA A 352 20.84 -4.21 0.30
CA ALA A 352 21.10 -3.23 1.34
C ALA A 352 21.20 -1.81 0.76
N SER A 353 21.91 -1.65 -0.38
CA SER A 353 22.01 -0.35 -1.06
C SER A 353 20.65 0.14 -1.58
N PHE A 354 19.79 -0.79 -2.00
CA PHE A 354 18.43 -0.53 -2.46
C PHE A 354 17.57 0.18 -1.40
N GLN A 355 17.77 -0.12 -0.10
CA GLN A 355 16.95 0.43 1.00
C GLN A 355 17.05 1.96 1.13
N ILE A 356 18.18 2.57 0.77
CA ILE A 356 18.32 4.04 0.78
C ILE A 356 17.46 4.65 -0.32
N ALA A 357 17.52 4.07 -1.52
CA ALA A 357 16.73 4.51 -2.66
C ALA A 357 15.22 4.33 -2.40
N ASP A 358 14.84 3.20 -1.80
CA ASP A 358 13.46 2.90 -1.39
C ASP A 358 12.95 3.89 -0.34
N GLY A 359 13.77 4.20 0.67
CA GLY A 359 13.50 5.28 1.61
C GLY A 359 13.21 6.62 0.95
N LEU A 360 14.05 7.00 0.00
CA LEU A 360 13.93 8.27 -0.69
C LEU A 360 12.67 8.31 -1.58
N ALA A 361 12.43 7.27 -2.38
CA ALA A 361 11.21 7.13 -3.20
C ALA A 361 9.94 7.12 -2.32
N GLY A 362 9.92 6.33 -1.25
CA GLY A 362 8.77 6.27 -0.34
C GLY A 362 8.40 7.64 0.28
N SER A 363 9.41 8.39 0.75
CA SER A 363 9.21 9.72 1.35
C SER A 363 8.89 10.82 0.34
N CYS A 364 9.55 10.82 -0.82
CA CYS A 364 9.34 11.80 -1.87
C CYS A 364 7.99 11.56 -2.57
N GLY A 365 7.67 10.32 -2.94
CA GLY A 365 6.34 9.92 -3.41
C GLY A 365 5.24 10.20 -2.38
N GLY A 366 5.55 10.07 -1.08
CA GLY A 366 4.70 10.59 0.00
C GLY A 366 4.46 12.11 -0.10
N SER A 367 5.52 12.89 -0.28
CA SER A 367 5.43 14.34 -0.41
C SER A 367 4.68 14.78 -1.68
N LEU A 368 4.86 14.08 -2.81
CA LEU A 368 4.12 14.32 -4.05
C LEU A 368 2.64 13.99 -3.90
N ARG A 369 2.29 12.92 -3.16
CA ARG A 369 0.90 12.65 -2.73
C ARG A 369 0.34 13.78 -1.89
N GLY A 370 1.10 14.32 -0.92
CA GLY A 370 0.67 15.46 -0.12
C GLY A 370 0.35 16.71 -0.95
N GLN A 371 1.06 16.92 -2.06
CA GLN A 371 0.81 18.00 -3.04
C GLN A 371 -0.37 17.71 -3.98
N GLY A 372 -0.72 16.43 -4.19
CA GLY A 372 -1.67 16.01 -5.22
C GLY A 372 -1.03 15.87 -6.60
N ARG A 373 0.26 15.52 -6.64
CA ARG A 373 1.08 15.31 -7.84
C ARG A 373 1.49 13.84 -8.02
N GLN A 374 0.62 12.90 -7.64
CA GLN A 374 0.84 11.45 -7.74
C GLN A 374 1.19 10.96 -9.15
N HIS A 375 0.69 11.65 -10.17
CA HIS A 375 1.00 11.35 -11.57
C HIS A 375 2.49 11.43 -11.89
N LEU A 376 3.25 12.30 -11.21
CA LEU A 376 4.70 12.37 -11.40
C LEU A 376 5.39 11.12 -10.83
N GLY A 377 5.02 10.71 -9.61
CA GLY A 377 5.53 9.47 -9.02
C GLY A 377 5.19 8.24 -9.86
N ALA A 378 3.96 8.17 -10.39
CA ALA A 378 3.56 7.09 -11.30
C ALA A 378 4.40 7.05 -12.60
N ILE A 379 4.71 8.21 -13.19
CA ILE A 379 5.58 8.30 -14.38
C ILE A 379 7.01 7.86 -14.04
N PHE A 380 7.57 8.35 -12.92
CA PHE A 380 8.91 7.94 -12.48
C PHE A 380 8.98 6.43 -12.26
N ASN A 381 8.02 5.84 -11.53
CA ASN A 381 7.97 4.39 -11.31
C ASN A 381 7.86 3.62 -12.61
N PHE A 382 6.93 3.99 -13.50
CA PHE A 382 6.76 3.29 -14.76
C PHE A 382 8.03 3.30 -15.62
N VAL A 383 8.63 4.48 -15.82
CA VAL A 383 9.84 4.62 -16.65
C VAL A 383 11.02 3.90 -16.00
N ALA A 384 11.26 4.12 -14.72
CA ALA A 384 12.39 3.54 -14.04
C ALA A 384 12.32 2.01 -13.98
N TYR A 385 11.15 1.43 -13.67
CA TYR A 385 11.02 -0.02 -13.57
C TYR A 385 10.92 -0.71 -14.93
N TYR A 386 10.02 -0.26 -15.81
CA TYR A 386 9.68 -1.02 -17.02
C TYR A 386 10.55 -0.69 -18.22
N VAL A 387 11.06 0.54 -18.30
CA VAL A 387 11.92 0.97 -19.42
C VAL A 387 13.40 0.72 -19.11
N LEU A 388 13.81 0.79 -17.84
CA LEU A 388 15.22 0.72 -17.45
C LEU A 388 15.55 -0.51 -16.58
N ALA A 389 14.97 -0.62 -15.39
CA ALA A 389 15.37 -1.60 -14.38
C ALA A 389 15.16 -3.05 -14.84
N LEU A 390 13.97 -3.38 -15.35
CA LEU A 390 13.62 -4.73 -15.79
C LEU A 390 14.44 -5.15 -17.02
N PRO A 391 14.53 -4.36 -18.11
CA PRO A 391 15.39 -4.69 -19.24
C PRO A 391 16.87 -4.85 -18.84
N LEU A 392 17.41 -3.91 -18.05
CA LEU A 392 18.79 -3.97 -17.58
C LEU A 392 19.04 -5.19 -16.69
N GLY A 393 18.15 -5.45 -15.74
CA GLY A 393 18.28 -6.57 -14.81
C GLY A 393 18.21 -7.91 -15.52
N ILE A 394 17.25 -8.10 -16.42
CA ILE A 394 17.11 -9.32 -17.23
C ILE A 394 18.34 -9.49 -18.14
N PHE A 395 18.81 -8.42 -18.79
CA PHE A 395 20.01 -8.48 -19.62
C PHE A 395 21.25 -8.91 -18.82
N LEU A 396 21.49 -8.30 -17.65
CA LEU A 396 22.61 -8.66 -16.77
C LEU A 396 22.50 -10.10 -16.28
N ALA A 397 21.29 -10.52 -15.89
CA ALA A 397 21.06 -11.83 -15.33
C ALA A 397 21.29 -12.98 -16.32
N PHE A 398 20.77 -12.85 -17.55
CA PHE A 398 20.73 -13.94 -18.53
C PHE A 398 21.77 -13.82 -19.66
N ARG A 399 22.17 -12.61 -20.05
CA ARG A 399 23.11 -12.43 -21.18
C ARG A 399 24.56 -12.31 -20.75
N LEU A 400 24.77 -11.73 -19.56
CA LEU A 400 26.09 -11.56 -18.93
C LEU A 400 26.32 -12.56 -17.78
N ASP A 401 25.40 -13.50 -17.58
CA ASP A 401 25.49 -14.59 -16.59
C ASP A 401 25.73 -14.10 -15.14
N TYR A 402 25.28 -12.89 -14.79
CA TYR A 402 25.34 -12.39 -13.41
C TYR A 402 24.27 -13.01 -12.51
N GLY A 403 23.34 -13.80 -13.09
CA GLY A 403 22.28 -14.49 -12.36
C GLY A 403 21.45 -13.54 -11.50
N LEU A 404 21.17 -13.95 -10.26
CA LEU A 404 20.34 -13.18 -9.33
C LEU A 404 20.91 -11.79 -9.00
N LYS A 405 22.24 -11.63 -9.01
CA LYS A 405 22.89 -10.32 -8.79
C LYS A 405 22.52 -9.34 -9.90
N GLY A 406 22.47 -9.81 -11.15
CA GLY A 406 22.07 -8.99 -12.31
C GLY A 406 20.67 -8.39 -12.15
N LEU A 407 19.71 -9.20 -11.70
CA LEU A 407 18.34 -8.74 -11.44
C LEU A 407 18.30 -7.62 -10.38
N TRP A 408 19.04 -7.79 -9.28
CA TRP A 408 19.09 -6.80 -8.19
C TRP A 408 19.84 -5.52 -8.57
N ILE A 409 20.87 -5.60 -9.41
CA ILE A 409 21.53 -4.41 -9.95
C ILE A 409 20.51 -3.57 -10.75
N GLY A 410 19.67 -4.21 -11.57
CA GLY A 410 18.58 -3.53 -12.27
C GLY A 410 17.64 -2.80 -11.31
N GLN A 411 17.21 -3.47 -10.23
CA GLN A 411 16.33 -2.90 -9.20
C GLN A 411 16.95 -1.70 -8.47
N VAL A 412 18.22 -1.80 -8.07
CA VAL A 412 18.96 -0.69 -7.44
C VAL A 412 19.02 0.52 -8.36
N VAL A 413 19.36 0.33 -9.63
CA VAL A 413 19.42 1.42 -10.62
C VAL A 413 18.04 2.05 -10.80
N GLY A 414 17.00 1.23 -11.00
CA GLY A 414 15.62 1.70 -11.15
C GLY A 414 15.18 2.58 -9.99
N LEU A 415 15.27 2.05 -8.76
CA LEU A 415 14.77 2.77 -7.61
C LEU A 415 15.62 3.99 -7.23
N THR A 416 16.93 3.95 -7.51
CA THR A 416 17.78 5.14 -7.35
C THR A 416 17.33 6.26 -8.28
N LEU A 417 16.96 5.94 -9.53
CA LEU A 417 16.42 6.92 -10.47
C LEU A 417 15.07 7.48 -10.01
N VAL A 418 14.18 6.63 -9.48
CA VAL A 418 12.91 7.10 -8.89
C VAL A 418 13.18 8.03 -7.71
N GLY A 419 13.92 7.57 -6.69
CA GLY A 419 14.15 8.34 -5.48
C GLY A 419 14.83 9.68 -5.75
N VAL A 420 15.89 9.69 -6.58
CA VAL A 420 16.58 10.92 -6.97
C VAL A 420 15.69 11.81 -7.85
N GLY A 421 14.93 11.24 -8.79
CA GLY A 421 14.04 11.99 -9.68
C GLY A 421 12.88 12.67 -8.93
N GLU A 422 12.25 11.95 -8.01
CA GLU A 422 11.22 12.51 -7.14
C GLU A 422 11.78 13.56 -6.18
N TYR A 423 12.96 13.33 -5.60
CA TYR A 423 13.62 14.33 -4.74
C TYR A 423 14.02 15.58 -5.52
N ALA A 424 14.56 15.43 -6.74
CA ALA A 424 14.88 16.56 -7.62
C ALA A 424 13.62 17.35 -7.99
N THR A 425 12.48 16.67 -8.19
CA THR A 425 11.18 17.31 -8.41
C THR A 425 10.76 18.14 -7.20
N ILE A 426 10.96 17.64 -5.99
CA ILE A 426 10.66 18.37 -4.74
C ILE A 426 11.60 19.57 -4.55
N TRP A 427 12.89 19.38 -4.83
CA TRP A 427 13.92 20.37 -4.56
C TRP A 427 13.92 21.53 -5.58
N PHE A 428 13.91 21.20 -6.87
CA PHE A 428 14.01 22.18 -7.96
C PHE A 428 12.68 22.39 -8.69
N GLY A 429 11.88 21.35 -8.85
CA GLY A 429 10.67 21.34 -9.68
C GLY A 429 9.36 21.69 -8.97
N THR A 430 9.41 22.20 -7.74
CA THR A 430 8.22 22.50 -6.93
C THR A 430 8.18 23.96 -6.52
N ASP A 431 7.26 24.70 -7.14
CA ASP A 431 6.84 26.00 -6.64
C ASP A 431 5.83 25.80 -5.50
N TRP A 432 6.33 25.91 -4.27
CA TRP A 432 5.53 25.72 -3.07
C TRP A 432 4.42 26.75 -2.89
N VAL A 433 4.57 27.96 -3.43
CA VAL A 433 3.52 28.99 -3.35
C VAL A 433 2.39 28.63 -4.29
N TYR A 434 2.73 28.25 -5.52
CA TYR A 434 1.75 27.79 -6.51
C TYR A 434 1.00 26.53 -6.05
N GLU A 435 1.69 25.52 -5.49
CA GLU A 435 1.03 24.31 -5.01
C GLU A 435 0.11 24.56 -3.81
N VAL A 436 0.46 25.52 -2.94
CA VAL A 436 -0.43 26.01 -1.89
C VAL A 436 -1.69 26.64 -2.48
N GLU A 437 -1.53 27.54 -3.45
CA GLU A 437 -2.66 28.21 -4.09
C GLU A 437 -3.61 27.20 -4.76
N LYS A 438 -3.06 26.24 -5.48
CA LYS A 438 -3.81 25.15 -6.12
C LYS A 438 -4.57 24.29 -5.10
N GLY A 439 -3.95 24.00 -3.95
CA GLY A 439 -4.60 23.33 -2.82
C GLY A 439 -5.78 24.13 -2.26
N VAL A 440 -5.59 25.44 -2.08
CA VAL A 440 -6.64 26.37 -1.62
C VAL A 440 -7.79 26.45 -2.63
N GLN A 441 -7.48 26.60 -3.92
CA GLN A 441 -8.48 26.63 -4.99
C GLN A 441 -9.33 25.36 -4.97
N ARG A 442 -8.69 24.19 -4.92
CA ARG A 442 -9.35 22.87 -4.84
C ARG A 442 -10.32 22.79 -3.66
N ASN A 443 -9.87 23.18 -2.46
CA ASN A 443 -10.70 23.19 -1.25
C ASN A 443 -11.87 24.19 -1.37
N SER A 444 -11.62 25.37 -1.93
CA SER A 444 -12.65 26.42 -2.07
C SER A 444 -13.75 26.04 -3.06
N GLU A 445 -13.41 25.40 -4.18
CA GLU A 445 -14.38 24.91 -5.16
C GLU A 445 -15.27 23.83 -4.57
N GLU A 446 -14.68 22.90 -3.82
CA GLU A 446 -15.42 21.83 -3.16
C GLU A 446 -16.35 22.39 -2.08
N ALA A 447 -15.86 23.32 -1.25
CA ALA A 447 -16.67 23.97 -0.24
C ALA A 447 -17.90 24.67 -0.85
N LYS A 448 -17.71 25.48 -1.91
CA LYS A 448 -18.80 26.16 -2.64
C LYS A 448 -19.86 25.18 -3.15
N ARG A 449 -19.43 24.06 -3.75
CA ARG A 449 -20.33 23.01 -4.26
C ARG A 449 -21.16 22.37 -3.17
N LEU A 450 -20.52 22.03 -2.06
CA LEU A 450 -21.20 21.40 -0.93
C LEU A 450 -22.18 22.36 -0.24
N VAL A 451 -21.94 23.68 -0.25
CA VAL A 451 -22.93 24.68 0.17
C VAL A 451 -24.13 24.68 -0.79
N GLN A 452 -23.90 24.70 -2.10
CA GLN A 452 -24.97 24.70 -3.10
C GLN A 452 -25.89 23.46 -2.96
N ILE A 453 -25.31 22.27 -2.78
CA ILE A 453 -26.08 21.02 -2.56
C ILE A 453 -26.93 21.10 -1.30
N ARG A 454 -26.41 21.71 -0.23
CA ARG A 454 -27.17 21.90 1.01
C ARG A 454 -28.33 22.88 0.81
N ASN A 455 -28.10 23.99 0.11
CA ASN A 455 -29.16 24.96 -0.16
C ASN A 455 -30.29 24.32 -0.98
N LEU A 456 -29.96 23.48 -1.97
CA LEU A 456 -30.95 22.70 -2.71
C LEU A 456 -31.74 21.74 -1.80
N ARG A 457 -31.10 21.12 -0.81
CA ARG A 457 -31.77 20.25 0.17
C ARG A 457 -32.76 21.02 1.06
N ASN A 458 -32.43 22.25 1.45
CA ASN A 458 -33.32 23.06 2.27
C ASN A 458 -34.54 23.55 1.46
N ILE A 459 -34.39 23.75 0.14
CA ILE A 459 -35.49 24.17 -0.75
C ILE A 459 -36.44 23.01 -1.07
N GLU A 460 -35.96 21.76 -1.10
CA GLU A 460 -36.78 20.56 -1.32
C GLU A 460 -37.43 20.01 -0.03
N GLY A 461 -37.08 20.58 1.14
CA GLY A 461 -37.55 20.14 2.46
C GLY A 461 -38.57 21.07 3.13
N ASP A 462 -38.84 22.23 2.52
CA ASP A 462 -39.99 23.11 2.76
C ASP A 462 -41.05 22.86 1.67
#